data_AF-A0A5C7WWQ9-F1
#
_entry.id   AF-A0A5C7WWQ9-F1
#
_cell.length_a   1.000
_cell.length_b   1.000
_cell.length_c   1.000
_cell.angle_alpha   90.00
_cell.angle_beta   90.00
_cell.angle_gamma   90.00
#
_symmetry.space_group_name_H-M   'P 1'
#
loop_
_entity.id
_entity.type
_entity.pdbx_description
1 polymer ?
#
loop_
_entity_poly.entity_id
_entity_poly.type
_entity_poly.pdbx_seq_one_letter_code
_entity_poly.pdbx_strand_id
1 'polypeptide(L)'
;MSEDQIDDVPPNHLSIDPSSPFYDEEVLLRDVGIRFNGAEKTNVHEYNVAEGWVRVEVPTARDRRGNPMVIKLSGTVEPYFRPAT
;
A
#
# COMPACT_ATOMS: atom_id res chain seq x y z
N MET A 1 -25.80 -11.81 12.83
CA MET A 1 -25.45 -10.71 11.92
C MET A 1 -24.10 -11.12 11.36
N SER A 2 -23.99 -11.31 10.05
CA SER A 2 -22.77 -11.87 9.46
C SER A 2 -21.69 -10.80 9.41
N GLU A 3 -20.66 -10.93 10.26
CA GLU A 3 -19.50 -10.03 10.31
C GLU A 3 -18.38 -10.44 9.32
N ASP A 4 -18.57 -11.53 8.57
CA ASP A 4 -17.62 -12.15 7.61
C ASP A 4 -17.65 -11.55 6.18
N GLN A 5 -17.97 -10.27 6.00
CA GLN A 5 -18.00 -9.65 4.66
C GLN A 5 -17.02 -8.48 4.45
N ILE A 6 -16.14 -8.22 5.43
CA ILE A 6 -15.09 -7.19 5.29
C ILE A 6 -13.79 -7.80 4.73
N ASP A 7 -13.69 -9.13 4.70
CA ASP A 7 -12.49 -9.86 4.30
C ASP A 7 -12.08 -9.68 2.84
N ASP A 8 -12.94 -9.14 1.96
CA ASP A 8 -12.63 -8.96 0.54
C ASP A 8 -12.03 -7.58 0.20
N VAL A 9 -11.78 -6.73 1.20
CA VAL A 9 -11.17 -5.39 0.98
C VAL A 9 -9.90 -5.25 1.83
N PRO A 10 -8.79 -4.74 1.25
CA PRO A 10 -7.58 -4.49 2.04
C PRO A 10 -7.81 -3.45 3.16
N PRO A 11 -7.01 -3.49 4.22
CA PRO A 11 -7.10 -2.52 5.32
C PRO A 11 -6.86 -1.08 4.82
N ASN A 12 -7.41 -0.11 5.54
CA ASN A 12 -7.28 1.31 5.19
C ASN A 12 -5.86 1.87 5.37
N HIS A 13 -4.99 1.19 6.13
CA HIS A 13 -3.59 1.55 6.29
C HIS A 13 -2.77 0.26 6.29
N LEU A 14 -1.80 0.17 5.39
CA LEU A 14 -0.88 -0.95 5.29
C LEU A 14 0.51 -0.45 4.92
N SER A 15 1.52 -1.10 5.50
CA SER A 15 2.94 -0.89 5.22
C SER A 15 3.58 -2.22 4.80
N ILE A 16 4.51 -2.19 3.86
CA ILE A 16 5.34 -3.36 3.51
C ILE A 16 6.56 -3.50 4.42
N ASP A 17 6.90 -2.46 5.19
CA ASP A 17 8.02 -2.47 6.14
C ASP A 17 7.65 -3.21 7.43
N PRO A 18 8.30 -4.35 7.77
CA PRO A 18 8.03 -5.12 8.99
C PRO A 18 8.24 -4.37 10.30
N SER A 19 8.95 -3.25 10.27
CA SER A 19 9.17 -2.41 11.45
C SER A 19 8.03 -1.41 11.71
N SER A 20 7.09 -1.28 10.77
CA SER A 20 5.92 -0.42 10.91
C SER A 20 4.83 -1.08 11.75
N PRO A 21 4.10 -0.33 12.60
CA PRO A 21 2.93 -0.86 13.32
C PRO A 21 1.75 -1.20 12.39
N PHE A 22 1.82 -0.83 11.11
CA PHE A 22 0.81 -1.11 10.09
C PHE A 22 1.25 -2.20 9.12
N TYR A 23 2.26 -3.00 9.49
CA TYR A 23 2.66 -4.19 8.74
C TYR A 23 1.72 -5.35 9.03
N ASP A 24 1.26 -6.03 7.97
CA ASP A 24 0.41 -7.21 8.06
C ASP A 24 0.81 -8.21 6.96
N GLU A 25 1.51 -9.27 7.33
CA GLU A 25 2.00 -10.28 6.39
C GLU A 25 0.86 -11.04 5.70
N GLU A 26 -0.23 -11.34 6.43
CA GLU A 26 -1.35 -12.12 5.89
C GLU A 26 -2.09 -11.33 4.81
N VAL A 27 -2.25 -10.03 5.00
CA VAL A 27 -2.81 -9.13 3.99
C VAL A 27 -1.89 -9.01 2.78
N LEU A 28 -0.57 -8.85 3.00
CA LEU A 28 0.41 -8.72 1.92
C LEU A 28 0.49 -9.98 1.05
N LEU A 29 0.35 -11.17 1.65
CA LEU A 29 0.32 -12.45 0.93
C LEU A 29 -0.84 -12.58 -0.05
N ARG A 30 -1.93 -11.82 0.16
CA ARG A 30 -3.12 -11.81 -0.71
C ARG A 30 -2.97 -10.90 -1.94
N ASP A 31 -1.80 -10.30 -2.14
CA ASP A 31 -1.44 -9.35 -3.21
C ASP A 31 -2.35 -8.11 -3.26
N VAL A 32 -1.90 -7.04 -2.58
CA VAL A 32 -2.61 -5.75 -2.57
C VAL A 32 -2.15 -4.88 -3.74
N GLY A 33 -3.09 -4.50 -4.61
CA GLY A 33 -2.94 -3.45 -5.61
C GLY A 33 -3.47 -2.11 -5.12
N ILE A 34 -2.92 -1.00 -5.63
CA ILE A 34 -3.36 0.35 -5.25
C ILE A 34 -3.60 1.18 -6.50
N ARG A 35 -4.78 1.81 -6.59
CA ARG A 35 -5.02 2.92 -7.51
C ARG A 35 -4.86 4.22 -6.73
N PHE A 36 -3.95 5.06 -7.20
CA PHE A 36 -3.69 6.37 -6.63
C PHE A 36 -4.06 7.45 -7.64
N ASN A 37 -5.04 8.29 -7.29
CA ASN A 37 -5.64 9.28 -8.20
C ASN A 37 -6.08 8.64 -9.54
N GLY A 38 -6.68 7.46 -9.50
CA GLY A 38 -7.14 6.72 -10.68
C GLY A 38 -6.04 6.02 -11.49
N ALA A 39 -4.76 6.15 -11.12
CA ALA A 39 -3.65 5.47 -11.77
C ALA A 39 -3.13 4.30 -10.92
N GLU A 40 -2.88 3.15 -11.54
CA GLU A 40 -2.31 2.00 -10.84
C GLU A 40 -0.88 2.26 -10.37
N LYS A 41 -0.59 1.87 -9.13
CA LYS A 41 0.73 1.93 -8.50
C LYS A 41 1.13 0.56 -8.00
N THR A 42 2.34 0.14 -8.38
CA THR A 42 2.91 -1.16 -8.01
C THR A 42 4.11 -1.03 -7.07
N ASN A 43 4.59 0.18 -6.86
CA ASN A 43 5.76 0.54 -6.06
C ASN A 43 5.38 1.28 -4.76
N VAL A 44 4.20 0.99 -4.21
CA VAL A 44 3.74 1.59 -2.96
C VAL A 44 4.40 0.85 -1.80
N HIS A 45 5.07 1.61 -0.96
CA HIS A 45 5.72 1.15 0.25
C HIS A 45 4.75 1.17 1.45
N GLU A 46 3.89 2.18 1.51
CA GLU A 46 2.89 2.34 2.57
C GLU A 46 1.74 3.23 2.07
N TYR A 47 0.53 3.06 2.59
CA TYR A 47 -0.58 3.95 2.30
C TYR A 47 -1.49 4.18 3.50
N ASN A 48 -2.24 5.28 3.47
CA ASN A 48 -3.36 5.50 4.37
C ASN A 48 -4.52 6.12 3.59
N VAL A 49 -5.66 5.42 3.56
CA VAL A 49 -6.89 5.80 2.85
C VAL A 49 -7.59 6.96 3.55
N ALA A 50 -7.69 6.91 4.89
CA ALA A 50 -8.39 7.92 5.67
C ALA A 50 -7.69 9.30 5.61
N GLU A 51 -6.37 9.30 5.66
CA GLU A 51 -5.56 10.51 5.52
C GLU A 51 -5.26 10.86 4.05
N GLY A 52 -5.55 9.96 3.10
CA GLY A 52 -5.43 10.21 1.66
C GLY A 52 -3.99 10.38 1.18
N TRP A 53 -3.11 9.41 1.47
CA TRP A 53 -1.74 9.45 0.95
C TRP A 53 -1.13 8.08 0.71
N VAL A 54 -0.13 8.05 -0.18
CA VAL A 54 0.76 6.90 -0.42
C VAL A 54 2.22 7.31 -0.25
N ARG A 55 3.03 6.37 0.20
CA ARG A 55 4.49 6.42 0.15
C ARG A 55 4.93 5.51 -0.98
N VAL A 56 5.63 6.04 -1.97
CA VAL A 56 6.07 5.28 -3.14
C VAL A 56 7.58 5.28 -3.24
N GLU A 57 8.14 4.14 -3.60
CA GLU A 57 9.56 4.02 -3.91
C GLU A 57 9.85 4.66 -5.26
N VAL A 58 10.88 5.50 -5.33
CA VAL A 58 11.35 6.13 -6.55
C VAL A 58 12.48 5.27 -7.12
N PRO A 59 12.27 4.52 -8.23
CA PRO A 59 13.25 3.53 -8.70
C PRO A 59 14.61 4.13 -9.06
N THR A 60 14.61 5.38 -9.52
CA THR A 60 15.80 6.09 -10.01
C THR A 60 16.55 6.84 -8.92
N ALA A 61 15.97 6.99 -7.73
CA ALA A 61 16.55 7.79 -6.65
C ALA A 61 16.93 6.88 -5.48
N ARG A 62 18.18 7.02 -5.01
CA ARG A 62 18.71 6.27 -3.89
C ARG A 62 19.26 7.20 -2.82
N ASP A 63 19.15 6.78 -1.56
CA ASP A 63 19.78 7.47 -0.44
C ASP A 63 21.31 7.26 -0.44
N ARG A 64 22.01 7.88 0.54
CA ARG A 64 23.48 7.75 0.68
C ARG A 64 23.97 6.32 0.98
N ARG A 65 23.07 5.42 1.36
CA ARG A 65 23.33 4.01 1.68
C ARG A 65 22.95 3.08 0.52
N GLY A 66 22.39 3.63 -0.57
CA GLY A 66 21.96 2.88 -1.74
C GLY A 66 20.52 2.36 -1.69
N ASN A 67 19.74 2.70 -0.65
CA ASN A 67 18.35 2.27 -0.55
C ASN A 67 17.46 3.12 -1.47
N PRO A 68 16.38 2.57 -2.05
CA PRO A 68 15.40 3.36 -2.78
C PRO A 68 14.86 4.52 -1.93
N MET A 69 14.74 5.70 -2.51
CA MET A 69 14.08 6.81 -1.84
C MET A 69 12.57 6.59 -1.85
N VAL A 70 11.92 6.83 -0.72
CA VAL A 70 10.47 6.81 -0.61
C VAL A 70 9.95 8.23 -0.51
N ILE A 71 8.97 8.58 -1.35
CA ILE A 71 8.32 9.90 -1.31
C ILE A 71 6.85 9.75 -0.93
N LYS A 72 6.34 10.71 -0.14
CA LYS A 72 4.92 10.79 0.21
C LYS A 72 4.17 11.61 -0.83
N LEU A 73 3.09 11.06 -1.37
CA LEU A 73 2.18 11.70 -2.31
C LEU A 73 0.77 11.71 -1.69
N SER A 74 0.13 12.87 -1.66
CA SER A 74 -1.26 13.01 -1.18
C SER A 74 -2.25 12.92 -2.33
N GLY A 75 -3.39 12.28 -2.11
CA GLY A 75 -4.42 12.06 -3.13
C GLY A 75 -5.39 10.94 -2.74
N THR A 76 -6.29 10.62 -3.66
CA THR A 76 -7.24 9.52 -3.52
C THR A 76 -6.49 8.19 -3.55
N VAL A 77 -6.71 7.36 -2.53
CA VAL A 77 -6.09 6.04 -2.38
C VAL A 77 -7.17 4.98 -2.39
N GLU A 78 -7.08 4.05 -3.34
CA GLU A 78 -8.06 2.97 -3.53
C GLU A 78 -7.32 1.63 -3.56
N PRO A 79 -7.15 0.97 -2.39
CA PRO A 79 -6.55 -0.36 -2.33
C PRO A 79 -7.56 -1.43 -2.75
N TYR A 80 -7.07 -2.50 -3.37
CA TYR A 80 -7.87 -3.65 -3.78
C TYR A 80 -7.02 -4.92 -3.76
N PHE A 81 -7.62 -6.09 -3.50
CA PHE A 81 -6.90 -7.36 -3.70
C PHE A 81 -6.84 -7.69 -5.18
N ARG A 82 -5.65 -8.02 -5.69
CA ARG A 82 -5.52 -8.42 -7.09
C ARG A 82 -6.17 -9.78 -7.29
N PRO A 83 -6.90 -9.99 -8.39
CA PRO A 83 -7.44 -11.30 -8.72
C PRO A 83 -6.29 -12.28 -8.95
N ALA A 84 -6.33 -13.45 -8.29
CA ALA A 84 -5.43 -14.55 -8.59
C ALA A 84 -5.61 -14.94 -10.07
N THR A 85 -4.59 -14.68 -10.89
CA THR A 85 -4.56 -15.03 -12.32
C THR A 85 -4.04 -16.43 -12.50
#